data_AF-A0A379ABK1-F1
#
_entry.id   AF-A0A379ABK1-F1
#
_cell.length_a   1.000
_cell.length_b   1.000
_cell.length_c   1.000
_cell.angle_alpha   90.00
_cell.angle_beta   90.00
_cell.angle_gamma   90.00
#
_symmetry.space_group_name_H-M   'P 1'
#
loop_
_entity.id
_entity.type
_entity.pdbx_description
1 polymer ?
#
loop_
_entity_poly.entity_id
_entity_poly.type
_entity_poly.pdbx_seq_one_letter_code
_entity_poly.pdbx_strand_id
1 'polypeptide(L)'
;MSKRLPPLNALRVFDAAARHLSFTKAAEELFVTQAAVSHQIKSLEDFLGLKLFRRRNRSLLLTEEGQSYYLDIKEIFSAINEATRKLQARSAKGALTVSLLPSFAIQWLVPPPLQL
;
A
#
# COMPACT_ATOMS: atom_id res chain seq x y z
N MET A 1 16.22 19.40 16.35
CA MET A 1 14.92 19.58 15.68
C MET A 1 14.21 18.23 15.66
N SER A 2 13.14 18.07 16.45
CA SER A 2 12.38 16.83 16.51
C SER A 2 11.75 16.57 15.14
N LYS A 3 12.21 15.53 14.43
CA LYS A 3 11.63 15.09 13.16
C LYS A 3 10.18 14.65 13.40
N ARG A 4 9.23 15.57 13.29
CA ARG A 4 7.80 15.23 13.37
C ARG A 4 7.42 14.56 12.05
N LEU A 5 7.05 13.29 12.15
CA LEU A 5 6.48 12.58 11.02
C LEU A 5 5.06 13.11 10.74
N PRO A 6 4.65 13.19 9.47
CA PRO A 6 3.25 13.44 9.13
C PRO A 6 2.35 12.34 9.69
N PRO A 7 1.04 12.62 9.88
CA PRO A 7 0.10 11.61 10.37
C PRO A 7 0.03 10.41 9.43
N LEU A 8 0.43 9.22 9.91
CA LEU A 8 0.49 7.99 9.10
C LEU A 8 -0.85 7.62 8.45
N ASN A 9 -1.96 7.81 9.16
CA ASN A 9 -3.29 7.57 8.60
C ASN A 9 -3.58 8.51 7.42
N ALA A 10 -3.15 9.78 7.50
CA ALA A 10 -3.33 10.74 6.43
C ALA A 10 -2.46 10.39 5.21
N LEU A 11 -1.24 9.88 5.43
CA LEU A 11 -0.41 9.32 4.36
C LEU A 11 -1.03 8.11 3.68
N ARG A 12 -1.64 7.19 4.45
CA ARG A 12 -2.34 6.02 3.89
C ARG A 12 -3.52 6.45 3.02
N VAL A 13 -4.27 7.46 3.46
CA VAL A 13 -5.38 8.03 2.68
C VAL A 13 -4.87 8.72 1.42
N PHE A 14 -3.75 9.45 1.52
CA PHE A 14 -3.10 10.08 0.38
C PHE A 14 -2.66 9.06 -0.68
N ASP A 15 -1.98 7.99 -0.28
CA ASP A 15 -1.54 6.92 -1.19
C ASP A 15 -2.72 6.32 -1.97
N ALA A 16 -3.81 5.97 -1.29
CA ALA A 16 -5.02 5.44 -1.93
C ALA A 16 -5.67 6.46 -2.87
N ALA A 17 -5.82 7.72 -2.43
CA ALA A 17 -6.41 8.79 -3.23
C ALA A 17 -5.59 9.15 -4.48
N ALA A 18 -4.26 9.14 -4.36
CA ALA A 18 -3.33 9.37 -5.45
C ALA A 18 -3.36 8.25 -6.49
N ARG A 19 -3.46 6.99 -6.04
CA ARG A 19 -3.56 5.81 -6.92
C ARG A 19 -4.85 5.80 -7.75
N HIS A 20 -5.97 6.16 -7.13
CA HIS A 20 -7.28 6.17 -7.79
C HIS A 20 -7.63 7.46 -8.51
N LEU A 21 -6.94 8.56 -8.20
CA LEU A 21 -7.33 9.91 -8.61
C LEU A 21 -8.82 10.18 -8.34
N SER A 22 -9.30 9.70 -7.19
CA SER A 22 -10.69 9.82 -6.76
C SER A 22 -10.81 9.61 -5.25
N PHE A 23 -11.41 10.59 -4.56
CA PHE A 23 -11.68 10.45 -3.14
C PHE A 23 -12.80 9.44 -2.83
N THR A 24 -13.74 9.23 -3.76
CA THR A 24 -14.79 8.23 -3.58
C THR A 24 -14.21 6.82 -3.64
N LYS A 25 -13.40 6.51 -4.66
CA LYS A 25 -12.77 5.19 -4.79
C LYS A 25 -11.79 4.90 -3.66
N ALA A 26 -11.04 5.91 -3.21
CA ALA A 26 -10.17 5.75 -2.05
C ALA A 26 -10.95 5.49 -0.76
N ALA A 27 -12.13 6.10 -0.60
CA ALA A 27 -13.00 5.86 0.55
C ALA A 27 -13.54 4.42 0.53
N GLU A 28 -13.95 3.93 -0.64
CA GLU A 28 -14.36 2.54 -0.85
C GLU A 28 -13.24 1.55 -0.51
N GLU A 29 -12.02 1.76 -1.02
CA GLU A 29 -10.86 0.90 -0.71
C GLU A 29 -10.55 0.85 0.79
N LEU A 30 -10.64 1.99 1.46
CA LEU A 30 -10.26 2.12 2.86
C LEU A 30 -11.42 1.84 3.83
N PHE A 31 -12.60 1.48 3.31
CA PHE A 31 -13.82 1.26 4.09
C PHE A 31 -14.18 2.43 5.01
N VAL A 32 -14.08 3.66 4.48
CA VAL A 32 -14.41 4.91 5.18
C VAL A 32 -15.33 5.79 4.34
N THR A 33 -15.80 6.91 4.89
CA THR A 33 -16.59 7.87 4.12
C THR A 33 -15.70 8.78 3.28
N GLN A 34 -16.23 9.28 2.16
CA GLN A 34 -15.54 10.26 1.32
C GLN A 34 -15.24 11.58 2.07
N ALA A 35 -16.09 11.95 3.04
CA ALA A 35 -15.83 13.06 3.96
C ALA A 35 -14.59 12.82 4.84
N ALA A 36 -14.42 11.59 5.36
CA ALA A 36 -13.24 11.22 6.14
C ALA A 36 -11.96 11.28 5.29
N VAL A 37 -12.02 10.78 4.04
CA VAL A 37 -10.90 10.92 3.08
C VAL A 37 -10.55 12.39 2.88
N SER A 38 -11.52 13.24 2.55
CA SER A 38 -11.27 14.66 2.34
C SER A 38 -10.68 15.35 3.56
N HIS A 39 -11.10 14.99 4.77
CA HIS A 39 -10.58 15.55 6.01
C HIS A 39 -9.13 15.11 6.27
N GLN A 40 -8.81 13.84 6.03
CA GLN A 40 -7.45 13.31 6.18
C GLN A 40 -6.49 13.92 5.16
N ILE A 41 -6.90 14.09 3.90
CA ILE A 41 -6.10 14.81 2.90
C ILE A 41 -5.87 16.26 3.34
N LYS A 42 -6.92 16.95 3.79
CA LYS A 42 -6.77 18.34 4.28
C LYS A 42 -5.78 18.41 5.44
N SER A 43 -5.87 17.51 6.41
CA SER A 43 -4.95 17.44 7.55
C SER A 43 -3.49 17.23 7.10
N LEU A 44 -3.25 16.39 6.09
CA LEU A 44 -1.92 16.20 5.53
C LEU A 44 -1.41 17.46 4.81
N GLU A 45 -2.25 18.07 3.97
CA GLU A 45 -1.91 19.32 3.29
C GLU A 45 -1.60 20.45 4.28
N ASP A 46 -2.38 20.55 5.37
CA ASP A 46 -2.18 21.54 6.44
C ASP A 46 -0.87 21.27 7.21
N PHE A 47 -0.52 20.00 7.45
CA PHE A 47 0.75 19.62 8.07
C PHE A 47 1.96 19.98 7.19
N LEU A 48 1.83 19.77 5.87
CA LEU A 48 2.90 20.03 4.90
C LEU A 48 2.97 21.51 4.48
N GLY A 49 1.90 22.27 4.66
CA GLY A 49 1.76 23.63 4.13
C GLY A 49 1.65 23.67 2.59
N LEU A 50 1.31 22.54 1.96
CA LEU A 50 1.31 22.37 0.50
C LEU A 50 0.01 21.71 0.04
N LYS A 51 -0.48 22.10 -1.13
CA LYS A 51 -1.57 21.38 -1.80
C LYS A 51 -1.00 20.18 -2.55
N LEU A 52 -1.59 19.01 -2.33
CA LEU A 52 -1.21 17.76 -2.96
C LEU A 52 -2.17 17.40 -4.10
N PHE A 53 -3.41 17.87 -4.02
CA PHE A 53 -4.41 17.68 -5.07
C PHE A 53 -4.98 18.99 -5.58
N ARG A 54 -5.38 18.98 -6.85
CA ARG A 54 -6.18 20.01 -7.49
C ARG A 54 -7.46 19.40 -8.06
N ARG A 55 -8.59 20.04 -7.77
CA ARG A 55 -9.90 19.63 -8.30
C ARG A 55 -10.12 20.32 -9.65
N ARG A 56 -10.45 19.54 -10.67
CA ARG A 56 -11.08 20.02 -11.91
C ARG A 56 -12.52 19.52 -11.95
N ASN A 57 -13.36 20.17 -12.75
CA ASN A 57 -14.83 19.99 -12.79
C ASN A 57 -15.31 18.55 -12.63
N ARG A 58 -14.59 17.55 -13.18
CA ARG A 58 -14.96 16.13 -13.09
C ARG A 58 -13.76 15.21 -12.77
N SER A 59 -12.62 15.77 -12.38
CA SER A 59 -11.40 14.98 -12.14
C SER A 59 -10.58 15.51 -10.97
N LEU A 60 -9.99 14.59 -10.23
CA LEU A 60 -8.98 14.88 -9.23
C LEU A 60 -7.61 14.65 -9.86
N LEU A 61 -6.69 15.59 -9.70
CA LEU A 61 -5.33 15.47 -10.19
C LEU A 61 -4.36 15.77 -9.04
N LEU A 62 -3.19 15.15 -9.08
CA LEU A 62 -2.09 15.56 -8.23
C LEU A 62 -1.53 16.91 -8.70
N THR A 63 -1.04 17.70 -7.75
CA THR A 63 -0.14 18.83 -8.03
C THR A 63 1.24 18.31 -8.41
N GLU A 64 2.20 19.20 -8.67
CA GLU A 64 3.59 18.80 -8.91
C GLU A 64 4.21 18.24 -7.62
N GLU A 65 3.98 18.92 -6.51
CA GLU A 65 4.38 18.50 -5.17
C GLU A 65 3.73 17.17 -4.79
N GLY A 66 2.44 17.01 -5.10
CA GLY A 66 1.69 15.77 -4.89
C GLY A 66 2.25 14.61 -5.71
N GLN A 67 2.69 14.84 -6.95
CA GLN A 67 3.30 13.80 -7.78
C GLN A 67 4.66 13.37 -7.22
N SER A 68 5.53 14.33 -6.91
CA SER A 68 6.84 14.03 -6.32
C SER A 68 6.67 13.27 -5.00
N TYR A 69 5.77 13.73 -4.14
CA TYR A 69 5.55 13.11 -2.84
C TYR A 69 4.94 11.71 -2.93
N TYR A 70 4.04 11.48 -3.90
CA TYR A 70 3.44 10.17 -4.11
C TYR A 70 4.47 9.10 -4.50
N LEU A 71 5.47 9.46 -5.31
CA LEU A 71 6.53 8.53 -5.71
C LEU A 71 7.28 8.00 -4.48
N ASP A 72 7.65 8.87 -3.55
CA ASP A 72 8.34 8.48 -2.32
C ASP A 72 7.43 7.68 -1.37
N ILE A 73 6.20 8.16 -1.15
CA ILE A 73 5.26 7.53 -0.21
C ILE A 73 4.85 6.13 -0.67
N LYS A 74 4.65 5.93 -1.97
CA LYS A 74 4.33 4.62 -2.55
C LYS A 74 5.41 3.58 -2.24
N GLU A 75 6.68 3.94 -2.43
CA GLU A 75 7.80 3.03 -2.16
C GLU A 75 7.94 2.73 -0.66
N ILE A 76 7.72 3.72 0.20
CA ILE A 76 7.74 3.53 1.66
C ILE A 76 6.63 2.56 2.10
N PHE A 77 5.39 2.72 1.61
CA PHE A 77 4.32 1.78 1.94
C PHE A 77 4.57 0.39 1.36
N SER A 78 5.19 0.29 0.18
CA SER A 78 5.64 -0.99 -0.37
C SER A 78 6.63 -1.69 0.56
N ALA A 79 7.63 -0.95 1.07
CA ALA A 79 8.62 -1.47 2.01
C ALA A 79 8.01 -1.90 3.35
N ILE A 80 7.05 -1.13 3.89
CA ILE A 80 6.31 -1.49 5.12
C ILE A 80 5.53 -2.79 4.91
N ASN A 81 4.81 -2.91 3.80
CA ASN A 81 4.06 -4.11 3.45
C ASN A 81 4.99 -5.32 3.32
N GLU A 82 6.15 -5.15 2.69
CA GLU A 82 7.13 -6.22 2.51
C GLU A 82 7.75 -6.68 3.84
N ALA A 83 8.13 -5.72 4.70
CA ALA A 83 8.61 -6.04 6.05
C ALA A 83 7.55 -6.81 6.86
N THR A 84 6.28 -6.42 6.74
CA THR A 84 5.15 -7.08 7.42
C THR A 84 4.92 -8.49 6.88
N ARG A 85 4.94 -8.67 5.54
CA ARG A 85 4.83 -9.99 4.91
C ARG A 85 5.94 -10.93 5.36
N LYS A 86 7.20 -10.46 5.39
CA LYS A 86 8.34 -11.25 5.88
C LYS A 86 8.16 -11.69 7.32
N LEU A 87 7.64 -10.82 8.19
CA LEU A 87 7.35 -11.17 9.58
C LEU A 87 6.25 -12.23 9.67
N GLN A 88 5.15 -12.05 8.94
CA GLN A 88 4.04 -13.00 8.92
C GLN A 88 4.47 -14.38 8.39
N ALA A 89 5.26 -14.42 7.31
CA ALA A 89 5.79 -15.66 6.74
C ALA A 89 6.69 -16.41 7.74
N ARG A 90 7.48 -15.69 8.55
CA ARG A 90 8.29 -16.31 9.63
C ARG A 90 7.43 -16.87 10.76
N SER A 91 6.27 -16.28 11.01
CA SER A 91 5.30 -16.75 12.02
C SER A 91 4.45 -17.91 11.51
N ALA A 92 4.22 -17.98 10.20
CA ALA A 92 3.59 -19.11 9.51
C ALA A 92 4.56 -20.31 9.44
N LYS A 93 5.00 -20.80 10.61
CA LYS A 93 5.72 -22.06 10.74
C LYS A 93 4.71 -23.16 11.01
N GLY A 94 4.69 -24.17 10.14
CA GLY A 94 3.87 -25.37 10.26
C GLY A 94 4.04 -26.26 9.04
N ALA A 95 3.81 -27.57 9.20
CA ALA A 95 3.76 -28.49 8.07
C ALA A 95 2.42 -28.31 7.35
N LEU A 96 2.46 -27.96 6.06
CA LEU A 96 1.27 -28.03 5.20
C LEU A 96 1.16 -29.47 4.70
N THR A 97 0.24 -30.25 5.27
CA THR A 97 -0.07 -31.58 4.73
C THR A 97 -0.88 -31.42 3.46
N VAL A 98 -0.31 -31.82 2.33
CA VAL A 98 -1.00 -31.86 1.04
C VAL A 98 -1.25 -33.33 0.69
N SER A 99 -2.50 -33.68 0.39
CA SER A 99 -2.87 -35.02 -0.08
C SER A 99 -2.95 -35.04 -1.60
N LEU A 100 -2.15 -35.88 -2.24
CA LEU A 100 -2.06 -36.01 -3.70
C LEU A 100 -1.65 -37.43 -4.10
N LEU A 101 -1.86 -37.79 -5.37
CA LEU A 101 -1.37 -39.06 -5.89
C LEU A 101 0.17 -39.09 -5.89
N PRO A 102 0.81 -40.22 -5.54
CA PRO A 102 2.28 -40.32 -5.47
C PRO A 102 3.00 -39.95 -6.77
N SER A 103 2.41 -40.27 -7.92
CA SER A 103 2.96 -39.95 -9.25
C SER A 103 3.08 -38.45 -9.48
N PHE A 104 2.09 -37.68 -9.04
CA PHE A 104 2.11 -36.22 -9.14
C PHE A 104 3.13 -35.61 -8.17
N ALA A 105 3.29 -36.18 -6.97
CA ALA A 105 4.27 -35.72 -6.00
C ALA A 105 5.70 -35.79 -6.53
N ILE A 106 6.06 -36.92 -7.15
CA ILE A 106 7.41 -37.15 -7.66
C ILE A 106 7.72 -36.22 -8.84
N GLN A 107 6.75 -35.97 -9.72
CA GLN A 107 6.99 -35.21 -10.95
C GLN A 107 7.01 -33.69 -10.73
N TRP A 108 6.32 -33.18 -9.71
CA TRP A 108 6.13 -31.74 -9.50
C TRP A 108 6.68 -31.16 -8.20
N LEU A 109 6.82 -31.97 -7.14
CA LEU A 109 7.21 -31.49 -5.80
C LEU A 109 8.62 -31.91 -5.39
N VAL A 110 9.18 -32.96 -5.99
CA VAL A 110 10.57 -33.36 -5.76
C VAL A 110 11.45 -32.57 -6.72
N PRO A 111 12.43 -31.76 -6.24
CA PRO A 111 13.37 -31.09 -7.12
C PRO A 111 14.16 -32.13 -7.92
N PRO A 112 14.51 -31.84 -9.19
CA PRO A 112 15.30 -32.76 -9.99
C PRO A 112 16.61 -33.10 -9.26
N PRO A 113 17.10 -34.35 -9.36
CA PRO A 113 18.33 -34.75 -8.70
C PRO A 113 19.45 -33.79 -9.11
N LEU A 114 20.14 -33.20 -8.14
CA LEU A 114 21.34 -32.42 -8.41
C LEU A 114 22.35 -33.34 -9.09
N GLN A 115 22.65 -33.07 -10.37
CA GLN A 115 23.75 -33.71 -11.07
C GLN A 115 25.05 -33.13 -10.49
N LEU A 116 25.87 -34.01 -9.88
CA LEU A 116 27.23 -33.71 -9.42
C LEU A 116 28.22 -33.82 -10.59
#